data_AF-V4K128-F1
#
_entry.id   AF-V4K128-F1
#
_cell.length_a   1.000
_cell.length_b   1.000
_cell.length_c   1.000
_cell.angle_alpha   90.00
_cell.angle_beta   90.00
_cell.angle_gamma   90.00
#
_symmetry.space_group_name_H-M   'P 1'
#
loop_
_entity.id
_entity.type
_entity.pdbx_description
1 polymer ?
#
loop_
_entity_poly.entity_id
_entity_poly.type
_entity_poly.pdbx_seq_one_letter_code
_entity_poly.pdbx_strand_id
1 'polypeptide(L)'
;MGFIAVGGALSVVSGLIALAVSFAAYRYLKIGDVGLLTYISLSFTFLGVGLMLQGAMSLILGLRLGNVYEDARLADFMGVTYLMVENLAYLLLVIGYTRETFWRGASSLAPLIIITPSQLRRYFLLGHLVFDASQVLSILLLMIILFEGFLLSTRSGSSFSRLVLLAFTVLLLAHVTMLYASATMTPFYYIVGELVQFASFSLLLAFLIRWYRVE
;
A
#
# COMPACT_ATOMS: atom_id res chain seq x y z
N MET A 1 -3.61 21.87 -11.31
CA MET A 1 -3.50 22.33 -9.90
C MET A 1 -4.60 21.75 -9.03
N GLY A 2 -5.90 21.95 -9.35
CA GLY A 2 -6.99 21.32 -8.59
C GLY A 2 -6.85 19.80 -8.42
N PHE A 3 -6.51 19.07 -9.49
CA PHE A 3 -6.23 17.62 -9.44
C PHE A 3 -5.12 17.23 -8.45
N ILE A 4 -4.07 18.05 -8.32
CA ILE A 4 -2.94 17.79 -7.40
C ILE A 4 -3.39 17.98 -5.95
N ALA A 5 -4.19 19.02 -5.68
CA ALA A 5 -4.75 19.25 -4.34
C ALA A 5 -5.75 18.15 -3.96
N VAL A 6 -6.59 17.69 -4.90
CA VAL A 6 -7.54 16.60 -4.67
C VAL A 6 -6.81 15.29 -4.37
N GLY A 7 -5.82 14.91 -5.19
CA GLY A 7 -5.01 13.71 -4.94
C GLY A 7 -4.20 13.80 -3.65
N GLY A 8 -3.64 14.98 -3.34
CA GLY A 8 -2.97 15.23 -2.07
C GLY A 8 -3.89 15.07 -0.86
N ALA A 9 -5.12 15.62 -0.92
CA ALA A 9 -6.12 15.43 0.12
C ALA A 9 -6.46 13.95 0.29
N LEU A 10 -6.74 13.27 -0.82
CA LEU A 10 -7.10 11.85 -0.82
C LEU A 10 -5.97 10.98 -0.26
N SER A 11 -4.72 11.27 -0.62
CA SER A 11 -3.53 10.63 -0.05
C SER A 11 -3.44 10.81 1.46
N VAL A 12 -3.64 12.03 1.97
CA VAL A 12 -3.65 12.28 3.42
C VAL A 12 -4.75 11.49 4.12
N VAL A 13 -5.98 11.49 3.58
CA VAL A 13 -7.08 10.74 4.20
C VAL A 13 -6.83 9.22 4.13
N SER A 14 -6.35 8.70 3.00
CA SER A 14 -5.94 7.30 2.86
C SER A 14 -4.85 6.94 3.86
N GLY A 15 -3.89 7.85 4.09
CA GLY A 15 -2.83 7.67 5.08
C GLY A 15 -3.39 7.58 6.51
N LEU A 16 -4.34 8.44 6.87
CA LEU A 16 -5.04 8.36 8.16
C LEU A 16 -5.80 7.04 8.34
N ILE A 17 -6.48 6.57 7.30
CA ILE A 17 -7.17 5.27 7.33
C ILE A 17 -6.17 4.13 7.45
N ALA A 18 -5.06 4.17 6.75
CA ALA A 18 -4.01 3.17 6.87
C ALA A 18 -3.42 3.13 8.30
N LEU A 19 -3.19 4.28 8.94
CA LEU A 19 -2.80 4.32 10.34
C LEU A 19 -3.88 3.75 11.27
N ALA A 20 -5.17 3.99 10.97
CA ALA A 20 -6.27 3.39 11.72
C ALA A 20 -6.32 1.85 11.55
N VAL A 21 -6.06 1.33 10.34
CA VAL A 21 -5.89 -0.11 10.07
C VAL A 21 -4.74 -0.66 10.93
N SER A 22 -3.60 0.03 10.94
CA SER A 22 -2.44 -0.37 11.72
C SER A 22 -2.75 -0.42 13.22
N PHE A 23 -3.41 0.61 13.73
CA PHE A 23 -3.83 0.68 15.13
C PHE A 23 -4.82 -0.43 15.49
N ALA A 24 -5.80 -0.69 14.63
CA ALA A 24 -6.75 -1.77 14.82
C ALA A 24 -6.03 -3.13 14.88
N ALA A 25 -5.16 -3.41 13.90
CA ALA A 25 -4.37 -4.63 13.85
C ALA A 25 -3.46 -4.80 15.09
N TYR A 26 -2.79 -3.73 15.52
CA TYR A 26 -1.97 -3.74 16.74
C TYR A 26 -2.78 -4.03 18.00
N ARG A 27 -4.00 -3.48 18.10
CA ARG A 27 -4.87 -3.74 19.26
C ARG A 27 -5.23 -5.22 19.39
N TYR A 28 -5.40 -5.93 18.28
CA TYR A 28 -5.65 -7.38 18.29
C TYR A 28 -4.47 -8.22 18.74
N LEU A 29 -3.24 -7.79 18.44
CA LEU A 29 -2.04 -8.49 18.92
C LEU A 29 -1.97 -8.56 20.45
N LYS A 30 -2.58 -7.60 21.15
CA LYS A 30 -2.65 -7.62 22.62
C LYS A 30 -3.63 -8.67 23.16
N ILE A 31 -4.50 -9.22 22.31
CA ILE A 31 -5.59 -10.13 22.70
C ILE A 31 -5.28 -11.58 22.27
N GLY A 32 -4.40 -11.80 21.27
CA GLY A 32 -4.00 -13.13 20.83
C GLY A 32 -2.65 -13.18 20.10
N ASP A 33 -2.08 -14.38 19.98
CA ASP A 33 -0.78 -14.61 19.38
C ASP A 33 -0.90 -14.83 17.86
N VAL A 34 -0.72 -13.78 17.06
CA VAL A 34 -0.94 -13.85 15.61
C VAL A 34 0.12 -13.06 14.85
N GLY A 35 1.14 -13.77 14.38
CA GLY A 35 2.25 -13.18 13.61
C GLY A 35 1.79 -12.32 12.43
N LEU A 36 0.73 -12.72 11.71
CA LEU A 36 0.21 -11.99 10.54
C LEU A 36 -0.28 -10.56 10.88
N LEU A 37 -0.95 -10.38 12.03
CA LEU A 37 -1.45 -9.07 12.47
C LEU A 37 -0.31 -8.08 12.73
N THR A 38 0.87 -8.56 13.13
CA THR A 38 2.09 -7.74 13.30
C THR A 38 2.57 -7.19 11.97
N TYR A 39 2.60 -8.04 10.93
CA TYR A 39 2.99 -7.60 9.59
C TYR A 39 1.96 -6.64 9.00
N ILE A 40 0.66 -6.91 9.18
CA ILE A 40 -0.39 -5.97 8.77
C ILE A 40 -0.22 -4.62 9.47
N SER A 41 -0.06 -4.61 10.79
CA SER A 41 0.12 -3.36 11.55
C SER A 41 1.33 -2.58 11.04
N LEU A 42 2.49 -3.22 10.95
CA LEU A 42 3.74 -2.57 10.57
C LEU A 42 3.73 -2.06 9.12
N SER A 43 3.21 -2.86 8.18
CA SER A 43 3.05 -2.45 6.78
C SER A 43 2.10 -1.26 6.63
N PHE A 44 0.96 -1.27 7.31
CA PHE A 44 0.00 -0.17 7.25
C PHE A 44 0.47 1.09 7.97
N THR A 45 1.38 0.97 8.95
CA THR A 45 2.10 2.13 9.50
C THR A 45 2.97 2.79 8.43
N PHE A 46 3.75 2.00 7.68
CA PHE A 46 4.60 2.51 6.60
C PHE A 46 3.77 3.18 5.50
N LEU A 47 2.71 2.51 5.03
CA LEU A 47 1.78 3.08 4.04
C LEU A 47 1.16 4.37 4.55
N GLY A 48 0.69 4.38 5.81
CA GLY A 48 0.04 5.53 6.42
C GLY A 48 0.94 6.75 6.51
N VAL A 49 2.12 6.59 7.10
CA VAL A 49 3.09 7.70 7.22
C VAL A 49 3.55 8.18 5.84
N GLY A 50 3.84 7.27 4.92
CA GLY A 50 4.27 7.61 3.56
C GLY A 50 3.23 8.44 2.81
N LEU A 51 1.96 8.00 2.82
CA LEU A 51 0.85 8.71 2.18
C LEU A 51 0.58 10.07 2.80
N MET A 52 0.68 10.20 4.13
CA MET A 52 0.51 11.49 4.79
C MET A 52 1.60 12.49 4.39
N LEU A 53 2.87 12.06 4.34
CA LEU A 53 3.98 12.92 3.97
C LEU A 53 3.91 13.34 2.49
N GLN A 54 3.69 12.40 1.58
CA GLN A 54 3.51 12.72 0.16
C GLN A 54 2.27 13.60 -0.05
N GLY A 55 1.12 13.20 0.51
CA GLY A 55 -0.14 13.92 0.35
C GLY A 55 -0.08 15.35 0.88
N ALA A 56 0.60 15.57 2.02
CA ALA A 56 0.83 16.91 2.56
C ALA A 56 1.65 17.78 1.61
N MET A 57 2.72 17.26 1.01
CA MET A 57 3.52 18.01 0.03
C MET A 57 2.74 18.29 -1.26
N SER A 58 1.95 17.32 -1.74
CA SER A 58 1.04 17.52 -2.88
C SER A 58 -0.02 18.59 -2.59
N LEU A 59 -0.54 18.67 -1.36
CA LEU A 59 -1.46 19.72 -0.94
C LEU A 59 -0.80 21.10 -0.93
N ILE A 60 0.39 21.22 -0.33
CA ILE A 60 1.16 22.48 -0.29
C ILE A 60 1.39 23.00 -1.72
N LEU A 61 1.84 22.12 -2.62
CA LEU A 61 2.05 22.44 -4.03
C LEU A 61 0.74 22.78 -4.76
N GLY A 62 -0.30 21.97 -4.56
CA GLY A 62 -1.59 22.12 -5.24
C GLY A 62 -2.35 23.38 -4.84
N LEU A 63 -2.24 23.79 -3.57
CA LEU A 63 -2.83 25.00 -3.00
C LEU A 63 -1.92 26.23 -3.12
N ARG A 64 -0.68 26.06 -3.59
CA ARG A 64 0.33 27.12 -3.75
C ARG A 64 0.62 27.88 -2.46
N LEU A 65 0.77 27.13 -1.36
CA LEU A 65 1.00 27.70 -0.04
C LEU A 65 2.47 28.15 0.17
N GLY A 66 3.38 27.76 -0.72
CA GLY A 66 4.80 28.07 -0.64
C GLY A 66 5.43 28.43 -2.00
N ASN A 67 6.76 28.22 -2.08
CA ASN A 67 7.51 28.45 -3.31
C ASN A 67 7.29 27.27 -4.26
N VAL A 68 6.52 27.49 -5.32
CA VAL A 68 6.12 26.47 -6.30
C VAL A 68 7.30 25.63 -6.82
N TYR A 69 8.48 26.21 -6.99
CA TYR A 69 9.65 25.48 -7.50
C TYR A 69 10.24 24.53 -6.46
N GLU A 70 10.38 24.97 -5.22
CA GLU A 70 10.90 24.16 -4.12
C GLU A 70 9.88 23.10 -3.70
N ASP A 71 8.60 23.48 -3.63
CA ASP A 71 7.49 22.59 -3.32
C ASP A 71 7.35 21.49 -4.38
N ALA A 72 7.58 21.78 -5.66
CA ALA A 72 7.55 20.78 -6.71
C ALA A 72 8.67 19.74 -6.56
N ARG A 73 9.88 20.18 -6.18
CA ARG A 73 11.02 19.26 -5.93
C ARG A 73 10.78 18.41 -4.69
N LEU A 74 10.22 18.98 -3.62
CA LEU A 74 9.88 18.26 -2.40
C LEU A 74 8.75 17.27 -2.62
N ALA A 75 7.71 17.65 -3.37
CA ALA A 75 6.61 16.77 -3.72
C ALA A 75 7.07 15.58 -4.58
N ASP A 76 7.97 15.80 -5.54
CA ASP A 76 8.58 14.73 -6.34
C ASP A 76 9.43 13.78 -5.48
N PHE A 77 10.30 14.34 -4.63
CA PHE A 77 11.12 13.56 -3.71
C PHE A 77 10.28 12.72 -2.74
N MET A 78 9.22 13.29 -2.18
CA MET A 78 8.30 12.57 -1.30
C MET A 78 7.47 11.53 -2.06
N GLY A 79 7.09 11.80 -3.30
CA GLY A 79 6.44 10.81 -4.17
C GLY A 79 7.31 9.58 -4.42
N VAL A 80 8.58 9.78 -4.79
CA VAL A 80 9.53 8.67 -4.98
C VAL A 80 9.79 7.92 -3.67
N THR A 81 9.92 8.65 -2.56
CA THR A 81 10.13 8.06 -1.23
C THR A 81 8.92 7.21 -0.84
N TYR A 82 7.70 7.68 -1.09
CA TYR A 82 6.49 6.91 -0.85
C TYR A 82 6.48 5.60 -1.66
N LEU A 83 6.79 5.64 -2.95
CA LEU A 83 6.83 4.42 -3.78
C LEU A 83 7.81 3.37 -3.21
N MET A 84 8.96 3.80 -2.70
CA MET A 84 9.90 2.89 -2.04
C MET A 84 9.32 2.30 -0.75
N VAL A 85 8.69 3.13 0.08
CA VAL A 85 8.05 2.72 1.34
C VAL A 85 6.86 1.79 1.08
N GLU A 86 6.08 2.04 0.04
CA GLU A 86 4.96 1.21 -0.40
C GLU A 86 5.41 -0.21 -0.78
N ASN A 87 6.44 -0.31 -1.63
CA ASN A 87 7.00 -1.62 -1.99
C ASN A 87 7.58 -2.36 -0.77
N LEU A 88 8.21 -1.64 0.17
CA LEU A 88 8.68 -2.24 1.43
C LEU A 88 7.51 -2.74 2.28
N ALA A 89 6.42 -1.98 2.37
CA ALA A 89 5.23 -2.38 3.10
C ALA A 89 4.59 -3.65 2.49
N TYR A 90 4.52 -3.74 1.17
CA TYR A 90 4.01 -4.93 0.49
C TYR A 90 4.95 -6.13 0.61
N LEU A 91 6.26 -5.93 0.59
CA LEU A 91 7.23 -6.98 0.87
C LEU A 91 7.05 -7.55 2.29
N LEU A 92 6.84 -6.69 3.27
CA LEU A 92 6.55 -7.11 4.65
C LEU A 92 5.25 -7.91 4.76
N LEU A 93 4.22 -7.55 4.00
CA LEU A 93 2.97 -8.32 3.93
C LEU A 93 3.22 -9.70 3.31
N VAL A 94 3.96 -9.78 2.20
CA VAL A 94 4.36 -11.06 1.59
C VAL A 94 5.07 -11.92 2.64
N ILE A 95 6.09 -11.40 3.33
CA ILE A 95 6.81 -12.14 4.38
C ILE A 95 5.83 -12.65 5.46
N GLY A 96 4.86 -11.83 5.87
CA GLY A 96 3.85 -12.20 6.84
C GLY A 96 2.94 -13.34 6.36
N TYR A 97 2.43 -13.25 5.13
CA TYR A 97 1.58 -14.28 4.53
C TYR A 97 2.34 -15.57 4.23
N THR A 98 3.57 -15.50 3.72
CA THR A 98 4.43 -16.67 3.46
C THR A 98 4.68 -17.42 4.77
N ARG A 99 5.04 -16.68 5.84
CA ARG A 99 5.30 -17.27 7.15
C ARG A 99 4.07 -17.98 7.70
N GLU A 100 2.91 -17.35 7.65
CA GLU A 100 1.67 -17.95 8.17
C GLU A 100 1.19 -19.14 7.33
N THR A 101 1.42 -19.09 6.01
CA THR A 101 0.95 -20.13 5.06
C THR A 101 1.84 -21.38 5.04
N PHE A 102 3.16 -21.22 5.14
CA PHE A 102 4.12 -22.32 4.96
C PHE A 102 4.87 -22.71 6.23
N TRP A 103 5.09 -21.79 7.17
CA TRP A 103 5.97 -22.03 8.33
C TRP A 103 5.31 -22.77 9.50
N ARG A 104 3.97 -22.83 9.56
CA ARG A 104 3.25 -23.64 10.56
C ARG A 104 3.32 -25.16 10.30
N GLY A 105 4.02 -25.64 9.25
CA GLY A 105 4.02 -27.06 8.86
C GLY A 105 5.30 -27.68 8.30
N ALA A 106 6.20 -26.97 7.62
CA ALA A 106 7.45 -27.60 7.13
C ALA A 106 8.50 -26.57 6.70
N SER A 107 9.75 -26.98 6.85
CA SER A 107 10.98 -26.27 6.47
C SER A 107 11.08 -25.92 4.97
N SER A 108 11.59 -24.70 4.74
CA SER A 108 12.44 -24.29 3.60
C SER A 108 11.81 -23.61 2.38
N LEU A 109 12.51 -22.54 1.96
CA LEU A 109 12.49 -21.81 0.68
C LEU A 109 11.41 -20.72 0.48
N ALA A 110 11.57 -19.58 1.16
CA ALA A 110 11.13 -18.30 0.58
C ALA A 110 12.28 -17.76 -0.28
N PRO A 111 12.10 -17.57 -1.61
CA PRO A 111 13.09 -16.88 -2.42
C PRO A 111 13.06 -15.41 -2.03
N LEU A 112 14.01 -15.01 -1.18
CA LEU A 112 14.29 -13.61 -0.89
C LEU A 112 14.75 -12.98 -2.20
N ILE A 113 13.85 -12.28 -2.91
CA ILE A 113 14.24 -11.46 -4.07
C ILE A 113 15.00 -10.26 -3.51
N ILE A 114 16.32 -10.42 -3.41
CA ILE A 114 17.24 -9.34 -3.07
C ILE A 114 17.35 -8.45 -4.30
N ILE A 115 16.69 -7.30 -4.27
CA ILE A 115 16.87 -6.26 -5.29
C ILE A 115 18.18 -5.54 -4.96
N THR A 116 19.19 -5.76 -5.80
CA THR A 116 20.49 -5.08 -5.70
C THR A 116 20.38 -3.63 -6.19
N PRO A 117 21.00 -2.65 -5.50
CA PRO A 117 20.96 -1.26 -5.92
C PRO A 117 22.05 -1.01 -6.97
N SER A 118 21.70 -0.90 -8.25
CA SER A 118 22.60 -0.42 -9.30
C SER A 118 22.25 1.01 -9.73
N GLN A 119 23.14 1.91 -9.28
CA GLN A 119 23.50 3.28 -9.71
C GLN A 119 22.49 4.21 -10.43
N LEU A 120 22.33 5.37 -9.80
CA LEU A 120 21.70 6.63 -10.24
C LEU A 120 22.08 7.11 -11.66
N ARG A 121 21.07 7.58 -12.44
CA ARG A 121 20.96 8.97 -12.98
C ARG A 121 20.03 9.06 -14.21
N ARG A 122 18.95 9.87 -14.12
CA ARG A 122 18.29 10.72 -15.18
C ARG A 122 16.93 11.27 -14.70
N TYR A 123 17.04 12.25 -13.82
CA TYR A 123 16.05 12.82 -12.91
C TYR A 123 14.74 13.45 -13.45
N PHE A 124 14.35 13.28 -14.72
CA PHE A 124 13.05 13.81 -15.19
C PHE A 124 12.30 12.89 -16.15
N LEU A 125 12.97 11.91 -16.76
CA LEU A 125 12.33 10.78 -17.44
C LEU A 125 12.24 9.54 -16.53
N LEU A 126 13.02 9.50 -15.44
CA LEU A 126 12.94 8.43 -14.45
C LEU A 126 11.69 8.48 -13.59
N GLY A 127 11.05 9.64 -13.36
CA GLY A 127 9.86 9.69 -12.50
C GLY A 127 8.76 8.75 -12.99
N HIS A 128 8.50 8.76 -14.29
CA HIS A 128 7.53 7.89 -14.95
C HIS A 128 7.98 6.41 -14.94
N LEU A 129 9.25 6.13 -15.25
CA LEU A 129 9.80 4.75 -15.21
C LEU A 129 9.86 4.15 -13.80
N VAL A 130 10.20 4.95 -12.80
CA VAL A 130 10.23 4.56 -11.37
C VAL A 130 8.82 4.34 -10.87
N PHE A 131 7.87 5.20 -11.27
CA PHE A 131 6.46 5.01 -10.99
C PHE A 131 5.96 3.70 -11.61
N ASP A 132 6.14 3.48 -12.91
CA ASP A 132 5.69 2.27 -13.61
C ASP A 132 6.35 1.02 -13.05
N ALA A 133 7.66 1.04 -12.81
CA ALA A 133 8.37 -0.08 -12.19
C ALA A 133 7.84 -0.37 -10.78
N SER A 134 7.56 0.67 -9.99
CA SER A 134 6.97 0.53 -8.66
C SER A 134 5.55 -0.05 -8.72
N GLN A 135 4.72 0.41 -9.66
CA GLN A 135 3.37 -0.12 -9.85
C GLN A 135 3.39 -1.59 -10.27
N VAL A 136 4.27 -1.95 -11.21
CA VAL A 136 4.46 -3.35 -11.63
C VAL A 136 4.93 -4.21 -10.46
N LEU A 137 5.91 -3.74 -9.68
CA LEU A 137 6.39 -4.46 -8.49
C LEU A 137 5.29 -4.62 -7.44
N SER A 138 4.52 -3.56 -7.17
CA SER A 138 3.38 -3.58 -6.26
C SER A 138 2.31 -4.57 -6.70
N ILE A 139 1.98 -4.59 -8.00
CA ILE A 139 1.06 -5.57 -8.59
C ILE A 139 1.58 -7.00 -8.39
N LEU A 140 2.86 -7.26 -8.64
CA LEU A 140 3.46 -8.58 -8.43
C LEU A 140 3.40 -9.01 -6.97
N LEU A 141 3.78 -8.13 -6.03
CA LEU A 141 3.72 -8.40 -4.60
C LEU A 141 2.28 -8.65 -4.14
N LEU A 142 1.31 -7.86 -4.61
CA LEU A 142 -0.10 -8.07 -4.30
C LEU A 142 -0.64 -9.38 -4.88
N MET A 143 -0.22 -9.78 -6.08
CA MET A 143 -0.57 -11.09 -6.63
C MET A 143 -0.05 -12.24 -5.76
N ILE A 144 1.17 -12.11 -5.20
CA ILE A 144 1.71 -13.08 -4.24
C ILE A 144 0.86 -13.09 -2.95
N ILE A 145 0.55 -11.91 -2.39
CA ILE A 145 -0.31 -11.79 -1.20
C ILE A 145 -1.67 -12.44 -1.43
N LEU A 146 -2.28 -12.24 -2.59
CA LEU A 146 -3.57 -12.83 -2.94
C LEU A 146 -3.48 -14.35 -3.08
N PHE A 147 -2.42 -14.86 -3.72
CA PHE A 147 -2.20 -16.29 -3.85
C PHE A 147 -2.03 -16.97 -2.47
N GLU A 148 -1.17 -16.42 -1.62
CA GLU A 148 -0.93 -16.96 -0.27
C GLU A 148 -2.16 -16.80 0.63
N GLY A 149 -2.81 -15.63 0.58
CA GLY A 149 -4.06 -15.39 1.28
C GLY A 149 -5.19 -16.33 0.84
N PHE A 150 -5.25 -16.69 -0.45
CA PHE A 150 -6.22 -17.65 -0.96
C PHE A 150 -5.96 -19.05 -0.39
N LEU A 151 -4.70 -19.51 -0.39
CA LEU A 151 -4.31 -20.77 0.24
C LEU A 151 -4.64 -20.79 1.75
N LEU A 152 -4.40 -19.69 2.45
CA LEU A 152 -4.75 -19.57 3.87
C LEU A 152 -6.28 -19.60 4.09
N SER A 153 -7.05 -18.96 3.20
CA SER A 153 -8.51 -18.92 3.30
C SER A 153 -9.16 -20.28 3.07
N THR A 154 -8.62 -21.09 2.15
CA THR A 154 -9.14 -22.43 1.85
C THR A 154 -8.83 -23.43 2.96
N ARG A 155 -7.68 -23.28 3.63
CA ARG A 155 -7.29 -24.12 4.78
C ARG A 155 -8.04 -23.76 6.07
N SER A 156 -8.16 -22.48 6.37
CA SER A 156 -8.79 -22.00 7.63
C SER A 156 -10.32 -21.98 7.57
N GLY A 157 -10.92 -21.87 6.38
CA GLY A 157 -12.36 -21.67 6.19
C GLY A 157 -12.89 -20.33 6.70
N SER A 158 -12.02 -19.48 7.25
CA SER A 158 -12.40 -18.24 7.94
C SER A 158 -13.07 -17.24 6.98
N SER A 159 -14.23 -16.72 7.40
CA SER A 159 -14.90 -15.61 6.69
C SER A 159 -14.04 -14.34 6.72
N PHE A 160 -13.29 -14.10 7.79
CA PHE A 160 -12.39 -12.97 7.92
C PHE A 160 -11.24 -13.02 6.92
N SER A 161 -10.62 -14.19 6.73
CA SER A 161 -9.55 -14.37 5.73
C SER A 161 -10.03 -14.01 4.32
N ARG A 162 -11.26 -14.40 3.95
CA ARG A 162 -11.88 -14.03 2.67
C ARG A 162 -12.16 -12.53 2.53
N LEU A 163 -12.59 -11.88 3.61
CA LEU A 163 -12.83 -10.43 3.61
C LEU A 163 -11.53 -9.64 3.46
N VAL A 164 -10.45 -10.06 4.14
CA VAL A 164 -9.12 -9.46 3.97
C VAL A 164 -8.62 -9.65 2.54
N LEU A 165 -8.82 -10.84 1.94
CA LEU A 165 -8.48 -11.11 0.54
C LEU A 165 -9.25 -10.23 -0.44
N LEU A 166 -10.53 -9.96 -0.17
CA LEU A 166 -11.33 -9.01 -0.94
C LEU A 166 -10.70 -7.61 -0.92
N ALA A 167 -10.32 -7.11 0.27
CA ALA A 167 -9.68 -5.79 0.39
C ALA A 167 -8.37 -5.71 -0.41
N PHE A 168 -7.52 -6.73 -0.34
CA PHE A 168 -6.29 -6.79 -1.15
C PHE A 168 -6.56 -6.91 -2.66
N THR A 169 -7.68 -7.52 -3.06
CA THR A 169 -8.08 -7.60 -4.47
C THR A 169 -8.49 -6.21 -4.98
N VAL A 170 -9.23 -5.45 -4.17
CA VAL A 170 -9.55 -4.04 -4.47
C VAL A 170 -8.26 -3.20 -4.52
N LEU A 171 -7.28 -3.48 -3.65
CA LEU A 171 -5.99 -2.79 -3.67
C LEU A 171 -5.22 -3.07 -4.96
N LEU A 172 -5.21 -4.33 -5.41
CA LEU A 172 -4.62 -4.71 -6.69
C LEU A 172 -5.26 -3.93 -7.85
N LEU A 173 -6.59 -3.81 -7.86
CA LEU A 173 -7.31 -3.04 -8.87
C LEU A 173 -6.90 -1.56 -8.87
N ALA A 174 -6.64 -0.98 -7.69
CA ALA A 174 -6.12 0.38 -7.57
C ALA A 174 -4.79 0.54 -8.33
N HIS A 175 -3.83 -0.36 -8.08
CA HIS A 175 -2.51 -0.32 -8.73
C HIS A 175 -2.58 -0.56 -10.24
N VAL A 176 -3.43 -1.49 -10.70
CA VAL A 176 -3.67 -1.69 -12.13
C VAL A 176 -4.23 -0.41 -12.76
N THR A 177 -5.16 0.26 -12.08
CA THR A 177 -5.76 1.51 -12.56
C THR A 177 -4.72 2.65 -12.58
N MET A 178 -3.85 2.73 -11.58
CA MET A 178 -2.75 3.70 -11.52
C MET A 178 -1.71 3.48 -12.63
N LEU A 179 -1.34 2.22 -12.90
CA LEU A 179 -0.46 1.88 -14.01
C LEU A 179 -1.11 2.21 -15.37
N TYR A 180 -2.41 1.94 -15.53
CA TYR A 180 -3.17 2.33 -16.72
C TYR A 180 -3.25 3.86 -16.89
N ALA A 181 -3.39 4.61 -15.79
CA ALA A 181 -3.37 6.06 -15.81
C ALA A 181 -2.03 6.60 -16.33
N SER A 182 -0.93 5.97 -15.92
CA SER A 182 0.42 6.28 -16.39
C SER A 182 0.60 5.99 -17.88
N ALA A 183 0.12 4.83 -18.34
CA ALA A 183 0.18 4.42 -19.75
C ALA A 183 -0.65 5.31 -20.68
N THR A 184 -1.79 5.79 -20.20
CA THR A 184 -2.67 6.71 -20.95
C THR A 184 -2.34 8.19 -20.74
N MET A 185 -1.40 8.50 -19.84
CA MET A 185 -1.01 9.86 -19.44
C MET A 185 -2.21 10.72 -18.99
N THR A 186 -3.20 10.12 -18.32
CA THR A 186 -4.40 10.83 -17.87
C THR A 186 -4.44 10.95 -16.34
N PRO A 187 -4.52 12.19 -15.80
CA PRO A 187 -4.58 12.38 -14.35
C PRO A 187 -5.91 11.92 -13.74
N PHE A 188 -6.96 11.79 -14.56
CA PHE A 188 -8.27 11.32 -14.11
C PHE A 188 -8.20 9.88 -13.60
N TYR A 189 -7.64 8.95 -14.37
CA TYR A 189 -7.53 7.55 -13.93
C TYR A 189 -6.59 7.38 -12.72
N TYR A 190 -5.62 8.29 -12.55
CA TYR A 190 -4.77 8.28 -11.36
C TYR A 190 -5.58 8.55 -10.08
N ILE A 191 -6.44 9.58 -10.10
CA ILE A 191 -7.35 9.87 -8.97
C ILE A 191 -8.34 8.71 -8.75
N VAL A 192 -8.85 8.11 -9.82
CA VAL A 192 -9.70 6.91 -9.69
C VAL A 192 -8.93 5.79 -8.99
N GLY A 193 -7.67 5.56 -9.34
CA GLY A 193 -6.79 4.62 -8.66
C GLY A 193 -6.64 4.94 -7.16
N GLU A 194 -6.36 6.19 -6.81
CA GLU A 194 -6.26 6.64 -5.40
C GLU A 194 -7.57 6.44 -4.63
N LEU A 195 -8.73 6.65 -5.27
CA LEU A 195 -10.04 6.42 -4.66
C LEU A 195 -10.30 4.94 -4.41
N VAL A 196 -9.88 4.08 -5.34
CA VAL A 196 -9.99 2.62 -5.18
C VAL A 196 -9.04 2.13 -4.07
N GLN A 197 -7.83 2.70 -3.96
CA GLN A 197 -6.91 2.44 -2.86
C GLN A 197 -7.51 2.85 -1.51
N PHE A 198 -8.06 4.06 -1.43
CA PHE A 198 -8.80 4.55 -0.26
C PHE A 198 -9.93 3.58 0.15
N ALA A 199 -10.71 3.13 -0.83
CA ALA A 199 -11.80 2.19 -0.59
C ALA A 199 -11.28 0.84 -0.07
N SER A 200 -10.16 0.34 -0.61
CA SER A 200 -9.52 -0.88 -0.12
C SER A 200 -9.09 -0.76 1.36
N PHE A 201 -8.42 0.32 1.73
CA PHE A 201 -8.00 0.54 3.13
C PHE A 201 -9.20 0.68 4.06
N SER A 202 -10.25 1.36 3.60
CA SER A 202 -11.51 1.52 4.34
C SER A 202 -12.21 0.17 4.55
N LEU A 203 -12.25 -0.68 3.53
CA LEU A 203 -12.80 -2.03 3.63
C LEU A 203 -12.02 -2.87 4.65
N LEU A 204 -10.68 -2.85 4.57
CA LEU A 204 -9.85 -3.60 5.51
C LEU A 204 -10.05 -3.12 6.95
N LEU A 205 -10.14 -1.80 7.17
CA LEU A 205 -10.45 -1.24 8.48
C LEU A 205 -11.82 -1.69 8.98
N ALA A 206 -12.84 -1.65 8.13
CA ALA A 206 -14.19 -2.07 8.49
C ALA A 206 -14.23 -3.55 8.85
N PHE A 207 -13.51 -4.41 8.12
CA PHE A 207 -13.42 -5.83 8.40
C PHE A 207 -12.67 -6.11 9.70
N LEU A 208 -11.56 -5.40 9.94
CA LEU A 208 -10.86 -5.43 11.22
C LEU A 208 -11.80 -4.99 12.33
N ILE A 209 -12.48 -3.85 12.26
CA ILE A 209 -13.37 -3.41 13.35
C ILE A 209 -14.55 -4.37 13.57
N ARG A 210 -15.12 -4.94 12.51
CA ARG A 210 -16.21 -5.90 12.62
C ARG A 210 -15.78 -7.16 13.36
N TRP A 211 -14.59 -7.68 13.07
CA TRP A 211 -14.04 -8.84 13.78
C TRP A 211 -13.97 -8.59 15.30
N TYR A 212 -13.70 -7.35 15.72
CA TYR A 212 -13.50 -6.96 17.14
C TYR A 212 -14.76 -7.15 17.96
N ARG A 213 -15.90 -6.95 17.31
CA ARG A 213 -17.21 -6.93 17.96
C ARG A 213 -17.82 -8.33 18.06
N VAL A 214 -17.26 -9.30 17.33
CA VAL A 214 -17.81 -10.65 17.21
C VAL A 214 -17.06 -11.63 18.14
N GLU A 215 -15.83 -11.31 18.54
CA GLU A 215 -15.07 -11.96 19.63
C GLU A 215 -15.27 -11.23 20.97
#